data_AF-A0A533RTM7-F1
#
_entry.id   AF-A0A533RTM7-F1
#
_cell.length_a   1.000
_cell.length_b   1.000
_cell.length_c   1.000
_cell.angle_alpha   90.00
_cell.angle_beta   90.00
_cell.angle_gamma   90.00
#
_symmetry.space_group_name_H-M   'P 1'
#
loop_
_entity.id
_entity.type
_entity.pdbx_description
1 polymer ?
#
loop_
_entity_poly.entity_id
_entity_poly.type
_entity_poly.pdbx_seq_one_letter_code
_entity_poly.pdbx_strand_id
1 'polypeptide(L)'
;MTSALPAEARAAMWALRGGLALSAAGILGFLLSYNAVGAPALAAADYHPIPPVAWASIVAWVAGIGIALGARWYAVAAAARRAGALAGAAVDTDADGASAPSEKE
;
A
#
# COMPACT_ATOMS: atom_id res chain seq x y z
N MET A 1 -16.99 14.39 -12.75
CA MET A 1 -16.63 14.73 -11.36
C MET A 1 -15.52 13.80 -10.89
N THR A 2 -14.27 14.12 -11.23
CA THR A 2 -13.08 13.60 -10.57
C THR A 2 -12.14 14.79 -10.48
N SER A 3 -12.16 15.49 -9.35
CA SER A 3 -11.05 16.38 -9.02
C SER A 3 -9.77 15.56 -9.16
N ALA A 4 -8.91 15.96 -10.09
CA ALA A 4 -7.75 15.16 -10.47
C ALA A 4 -6.85 14.98 -9.24
N LEU A 5 -6.83 13.76 -8.68
CA LEU A 5 -5.95 13.43 -7.57
C LEU A 5 -4.51 13.80 -7.94
N PRO A 6 -3.75 14.44 -7.01
CA PRO A 6 -2.34 14.72 -7.20
C PRO A 6 -1.59 13.48 -7.69
N ALA A 7 -0.62 13.65 -8.60
CA ALA A 7 0.08 12.53 -9.24
C ALA A 7 0.65 11.53 -8.23
N GLU A 8 1.19 12.04 -7.12
CA GLU A 8 1.71 11.23 -6.00
C GLU A 8 0.63 10.38 -5.31
N ALA A 9 -0.56 10.93 -5.09
CA ALA A 9 -1.67 10.19 -4.48
C ALA A 9 -2.18 9.09 -5.42
N ARG A 10 -2.19 9.36 -6.74
CA ARG A 10 -2.51 8.34 -7.75
C ARG A 10 -1.45 7.24 -7.78
N ALA A 11 -0.17 7.59 -7.73
CA ALA A 11 0.92 6.61 -7.69
C ALA A 11 0.84 5.72 -6.45
N ALA A 12 0.61 6.30 -5.26
CA ALA A 12 0.44 5.53 -4.02
C ALA A 12 -0.79 4.60 -4.07
N MET A 13 -1.91 5.07 -4.63
CA MET A 13 -3.11 4.23 -4.82
C MET A 13 -2.85 3.07 -5.78
N TRP A 14 -2.15 3.31 -6.89
CA TRP A 14 -1.80 2.24 -7.84
C TRP A 14 -0.79 1.26 -7.27
N ALA A 15 0.19 1.73 -6.50
CA ALA A 15 1.13 0.86 -5.79
C ALA A 15 0.39 -0.01 -4.76
N LEU A 16 -0.54 0.56 -3.99
CA LEU A 16 -1.37 -0.21 -3.05
C LEU A 16 -2.16 -1.30 -3.77
N ARG A 17 -2.87 -0.95 -4.85
CA ARG A 17 -3.67 -1.91 -5.65
C ARG A 17 -2.79 -2.97 -6.30
N GLY A 18 -1.67 -2.56 -6.88
CA GLY A 18 -0.71 -3.47 -7.52
C GLY A 18 -0.10 -4.45 -6.52
N GLY A 19 0.28 -3.97 -5.34
CA GLY A 19 0.77 -4.83 -4.24
C GLY A 19 -0.27 -5.84 -3.78
N LEU A 20 -1.53 -5.41 -3.59
CA LEU A 20 -2.63 -6.32 -3.23
C LEU A 20 -2.91 -7.36 -4.33
N ALA A 21 -2.94 -6.94 -5.60
CA ALA A 21 -3.16 -7.84 -6.73
C ALA A 21 -2.03 -8.86 -6.87
N LEU A 22 -0.78 -8.42 -6.74
CA LEU A 22 0.40 -9.29 -6.75
C LEU A 22 0.37 -10.28 -5.58
N SER A 23 -0.02 -9.80 -4.39
CA SER A 23 -0.19 -10.61 -3.19
C SER A 23 -1.23 -11.72 -3.39
N ALA A 24 -2.41 -11.34 -3.90
CA ALA A 24 -3.49 -12.27 -4.21
C ALA A 24 -3.07 -13.29 -5.29
N ALA A 25 -2.37 -12.86 -6.34
CA ALA A 25 -1.83 -13.76 -7.37
C ALA A 25 -0.80 -14.74 -6.78
N GLY A 26 0.05 -14.28 -5.86
CA GLY A 26 0.98 -15.13 -5.10
C GLY A 26 0.25 -16.20 -4.28
N ILE A 27 -0.77 -15.81 -3.52
CA ILE A 27 -1.60 -16.75 -2.74
C ILE A 27 -2.25 -17.79 -3.66
N LEU A 28 -2.87 -17.35 -4.76
CA LEU A 28 -3.50 -18.25 -5.72
C LEU A 28 -2.49 -19.23 -6.35
N GLY A 29 -1.33 -18.74 -6.78
CA GLY A 29 -0.27 -19.59 -7.33
C GLY A 29 0.25 -20.61 -6.31
N PHE A 30 0.35 -20.22 -5.04
CA PHE A 30 0.74 -21.11 -3.95
C PHE A 30 -0.31 -22.20 -3.75
N LEU A 31 -1.60 -21.85 -3.67
CA LEU A 31 -2.69 -22.83 -3.56
C LEU A 31 -2.74 -23.79 -4.76
N LEU A 32 -2.57 -23.27 -5.98
CA LEU A 32 -2.52 -24.08 -7.19
C LEU A 32 -1.31 -25.02 -7.24
N SER A 33 -0.19 -24.64 -6.61
CA SER A 33 0.98 -25.51 -6.50
C SER A 33 0.66 -26.81 -5.75
N TYR A 34 -0.26 -26.80 -4.78
CA TYR A 34 -0.72 -28.01 -4.11
C TYR A 34 -1.61 -28.88 -4.98
N ASN A 35 -2.40 -28.29 -5.88
CA ASN A 35 -3.19 -29.07 -6.84
C ASN A 35 -2.28 -29.87 -7.80
N ALA A 36 -1.07 -29.36 -8.08
CA ALA A 36 -0.05 -30.12 -8.82
C ALA A 36 0.52 -31.31 -8.02
N VAL A 37 0.48 -31.26 -6.68
CA VAL A 37 0.94 -32.34 -5.78
C VAL A 37 -0.19 -33.31 -5.42
N GLY A 38 -1.45 -32.86 -5.47
CA GLY A 38 -2.65 -33.65 -5.15
C GLY A 38 -3.12 -34.61 -6.24
N ALA A 39 -2.38 -34.73 -7.35
CA ALA A 39 -2.65 -35.76 -8.35
C ALA A 39 -2.47 -37.16 -7.70
N PRO A 40 -3.39 -38.12 -7.92
CA PRO A 40 -3.37 -39.43 -7.26
C PRO A 40 -2.08 -40.23 -7.47
N ALA A 41 -1.27 -39.86 -8.46
CA ALA A 41 0.06 -40.43 -8.71
C ALA A 41 1.12 -40.08 -7.65
N LEU A 42 0.93 -39.01 -6.87
CA LEU A 42 1.92 -38.55 -5.89
C LEU A 42 1.60 -38.97 -4.45
N ALA A 43 0.36 -39.31 -4.10
CA ALA A 43 0.00 -39.75 -2.73
C ALA A 43 0.74 -41.02 -2.23
N ALA A 44 1.53 -41.67 -3.08
CA ALA A 44 2.28 -42.89 -2.78
C ALA A 44 3.78 -42.68 -2.44
N ALA A 45 4.29 -41.45 -2.45
CA ALA A 45 5.70 -41.20 -2.10
C ALA A 45 5.83 -40.51 -0.73
N ASP A 46 6.70 -41.04 0.14
CA ASP A 46 6.93 -40.53 1.50
C ASP A 46 7.59 -39.13 1.54
N TYR A 47 8.07 -38.62 0.41
CA TYR A 47 8.70 -37.30 0.31
C TYR A 47 8.29 -36.58 -0.97
N HIS A 48 7.75 -35.37 -0.82
CA HIS A 48 7.40 -34.49 -1.92
C HIS A 48 8.25 -33.22 -1.87
N PRO A 49 9.19 -33.02 -2.82
CA PRO A 49 9.88 -31.74 -2.91
C PRO A 49 8.86 -30.65 -3.22
N ILE A 50 8.94 -29.54 -2.49
CA ILE A 50 8.07 -28.38 -2.68
C ILE A 50 8.27 -27.85 -4.11
N PRO A 51 7.20 -27.72 -4.93
CA PRO A 51 7.33 -27.22 -6.29
C PRO A 51 8.02 -25.84 -6.34
N PRO A 52 8.96 -25.59 -7.27
CA PRO A 52 9.60 -24.27 -7.41
C PRO A 52 8.60 -23.12 -7.58
N VAL A 53 7.46 -23.39 -8.22
CA VAL A 53 6.36 -22.42 -8.37
C VAL A 53 5.79 -21.98 -7.01
N ALA A 54 5.74 -22.86 -6.01
CA ALA A 54 5.27 -22.52 -4.67
C ALA A 54 6.17 -21.46 -4.02
N TRP A 55 7.49 -21.57 -4.19
CA TRP A 55 8.45 -20.58 -3.69
C TRP A 55 8.30 -19.23 -4.40
N ALA A 56 8.19 -19.23 -5.74
CA ALA A 56 7.95 -18.01 -6.50
C ALA A 56 6.63 -17.32 -6.10
N SER A 57 5.59 -18.12 -5.83
CA SER A 57 4.29 -17.66 -5.35
C SER A 57 4.36 -17.05 -3.94
N ILE A 58 5.12 -17.65 -3.02
CA ILE A 58 5.36 -17.07 -1.68
C ILE A 58 6.11 -15.73 -1.80
N VAL A 59 7.13 -15.65 -2.66
CA VAL A 59 7.86 -14.39 -2.88
C VAL A 59 6.93 -13.31 -3.43
N ALA A 60 6.11 -13.62 -4.43
CA ALA A 60 5.12 -12.69 -4.97
C ALA A 60 4.11 -12.26 -3.90
N TRP A 61 3.66 -13.21 -3.06
CA TRP A 61 2.77 -12.94 -1.94
C TRP A 61 3.36 -11.91 -0.96
N VAL A 62 4.55 -12.20 -0.43
CA VAL A 62 5.23 -11.34 0.56
C VAL A 62 5.62 -10.00 -0.04
N ALA A 63 6.16 -9.98 -1.26
CA ALA A 63 6.52 -8.75 -1.96
C ALA A 63 5.28 -7.87 -2.20
N GLY A 64 4.15 -8.46 -2.60
CA GLY A 64 2.89 -7.76 -2.78
C GLY A 64 2.39 -7.10 -1.49
N ILE A 65 2.45 -7.81 -0.36
CA ILE A 65 2.14 -7.24 0.97
C ILE A 65 3.09 -6.09 1.29
N GLY A 66 4.39 -6.26 1.07
CA GLY A 66 5.40 -5.22 1.32
C GLY A 66 5.14 -3.94 0.55
N ILE A 67 4.82 -4.05 -0.75
CA ILE A 67 4.45 -2.92 -1.61
C ILE A 67 3.18 -2.23 -1.07
N ALA A 68 2.15 -3.00 -0.74
CA ALA A 68 0.89 -2.47 -0.24
C ALA A 68 1.06 -1.71 1.10
N LEU A 69 1.80 -2.30 2.04
CA LEU A 69 2.11 -1.66 3.32
C LEU A 69 2.96 -0.41 3.13
N GLY A 70 4.00 -0.47 2.28
CA GLY A 70 4.84 0.68 1.97
C GLY A 70 4.04 1.85 1.40
N ALA A 71 3.15 1.58 0.44
CA ALA A 71 2.25 2.60 -0.13
C ALA A 71 1.32 3.21 0.93
N ARG A 72 0.79 2.40 1.86
CA ARG A 72 -0.04 2.87 2.97
C ARG A 72 0.74 3.78 3.91
N TRP A 73 1.92 3.37 4.35
CA TRP A 73 2.75 4.19 5.25
C TRP A 73 3.15 5.51 4.62
N TYR A 74 3.50 5.50 3.33
CA TYR A 74 3.79 6.71 2.57
C TYR A 74 2.58 7.66 2.53
N ALA A 75 1.38 7.14 2.24
CA ALA A 75 0.16 7.94 2.20
C ALA A 75 -0.18 8.56 3.57
N VAL A 76 -0.04 7.80 4.65
CA VAL A 76 -0.25 8.28 6.03
C VAL A 76 0.75 9.40 6.37
N ALA A 77 2.03 9.22 6.05
CA ALA A 77 3.04 10.24 6.31
C ALA A 77 2.80 11.51 5.48
N ALA A 78 2.36 11.38 4.22
CA ALA A 78 2.01 12.51 3.38
C ALA A 78 0.79 13.29 3.91
N ALA A 79 -0.22 12.58 4.42
CA ALA A 79 -1.38 13.19 5.07
C ALA A 79 -1.00 13.96 6.34
N ALA A 80 -0.15 13.37 7.19
CA ALA A 80 0.35 14.02 8.41
C ALA A 80 1.12 15.32 8.09
N ARG A 81 2.00 15.30 7.07
CA ARG A 81 2.73 16.50 6.62
C ARG A 81 1.78 17.61 6.14
N ARG A 82 0.75 17.25 5.37
CA ARG A 82 -0.27 18.22 4.92
C ARG A 82 -1.08 18.80 6.06
N ALA A 83 -1.50 17.96 7.02
CA ALA A 83 -2.23 18.43 8.20
C ALA A 83 -1.39 19.42 9.03
N GLY A 84 -0.10 19.12 9.23
CA GLY A 84 0.82 20.04 9.91
C GLY A 84 1.01 21.37 9.18
N ALA A 85 1.14 21.35 7.84
CA ALA A 85 1.26 22.57 7.05
C ALA A 85 0.01 23.46 7.12
N LEU A 86 -1.19 22.86 7.11
CA LEU A 86 -2.45 23.59 7.27
C LEU A 86 -2.62 24.16 8.67
N ALA A 87 -2.20 23.42 9.71
CA ALA A 87 -2.22 23.90 11.08
C ALA A 87 -1.26 25.09 11.28
N GLY A 88 -0.06 25.04 10.69
CA GLY A 88 0.88 26.18 10.71
C GLY A 88 0.32 27.41 10.00
N ALA A 89 -0.23 27.24 8.79
CA ALA A 89 -0.82 28.33 8.03
C ALA A 89 -1.99 29.01 8.77
N ALA A 90 -2.80 28.25 9.52
CA ALA A 90 -3.88 28.80 10.33
C ALA A 90 -3.36 29.69 11.48
N VAL A 91 -2.28 29.26 12.15
CA VAL A 91 -1.64 30.02 13.23
C VAL A 91 -1.03 31.33 12.71
N ASP A 92 -0.40 31.30 11.53
CA ASP A 92 0.17 32.51 10.92
C ASP A 92 -0.92 33.53 10.56
N THR A 93 -2.08 33.09 10.04
CA THR A 93 -3.21 33.99 9.79
C THR A 93 -3.80 34.61 11.05
N ASP A 94 -3.84 33.87 12.16
CA ASP A 94 -4.34 34.40 13.44
C ASP A 94 -3.37 35.43 14.04
N ALA A 95 -2.05 35.23 13.86
CA ALA A 95 -1.02 36.18 14.28
C ALA A 95 -1.06 37.49 13.46
N ASP A 96 -1.27 37.39 12.15
CA ASP A 96 -1.41 38.56 11.27
C ASP A 96 -2.72 39.33 11.54
N GLY A 97 -3.81 38.63 11.85
CA GLY A 97 -5.10 39.23 12.23
C GLY A 97 -5.06 39.95 13.60
N ALA A 98 -4.29 39.45 14.55
CA ALA A 98 -4.10 40.08 15.87
C ALA A 98 -3.22 41.35 15.83
N SER A 99 -2.49 41.57 14.73
CA SER A 99 -1.58 42.70 14.54
C SER A 99 -2.22 43.92 13.86
N ALA A 100 -3.50 43.82 13.42
CA ALA A 100 -4.20 44.94 12.83
C ALA A 100 -4.36 46.07 13.89
N PRO A 101 -3.80 47.27 13.66
CA PRO A 101 -3.92 48.35 14.63
C PRO A 101 -5.39 48.75 14.73
N SER A 102 -5.93 48.72 15.95
CA SER A 102 -7.16 49.45 16.25
C SER A 102 -6.87 50.93 16.00
N GLU A 103 -7.23 51.42 14.82
CA GLU A 103 -7.35 52.86 14.60
C GLU A 103 -8.38 53.35 15.62
N LYS A 104 -7.88 54.15 16.55
CA LYS A 104 -8.66 54.78 17.59
C LYS A 104 -9.43 55.91 16.93
N GLU A 105 -10.74 55.78 16.88
CA GLU A 105 -11.68 56.88 16.65
C GLU A 105 -12.24 57.37 18.00
#